data_AF-A0A1N7SPE0-F1
#
_entry.id   AF-A0A1N7SPE0-F1
#
_cell.length_a   1.000
_cell.length_b   1.000
_cell.length_c   1.000
_cell.angle_alpha   90.00
_cell.angle_beta   90.00
_cell.angle_gamma   90.00
#
_symmetry.space_group_name_H-M   'P 1'
#
loop_
_entity.id
_entity.type
_entity.pdbx_description
1 polymer ?
#
loop_
_entity_poly.entity_id
_entity_poly.type
_entity_poly.pdbx_seq_one_letter_code
_entity_poly.pdbx_strand_id
1 'polypeptide(L)'
;MPCAWCKSIGGEYASQWAAIESIAPKIGCTSQTLLGWVKREEVDSGEREGVTTSERERLKALEREVKELRRANEILKLASAFFAQAELDRRLKS
;
A
#
# COMPACT_ATOMS: atom_id res chain seq x y z
N MET A 1 14.07 8.33 -6.77
CA MET A 1 14.43 7.90 -5.40
C MET A 1 15.95 7.89 -5.27
N PRO A 2 16.54 8.55 -4.27
CA PRO A 2 18.00 8.62 -4.09
C PRO A 2 18.64 7.39 -3.40
N CYS A 3 17.88 6.35 -3.05
CA CYS A 3 18.36 5.20 -2.27
C CYS A 3 19.31 4.26 -3.03
N ALA A 4 19.14 4.07 -4.35
CA ALA A 4 20.04 3.25 -5.16
C ALA A 4 21.49 3.78 -5.13
N TRP A 5 21.64 5.10 -4.98
CA TRP A 5 22.94 5.76 -4.83
C TRP A 5 23.56 5.49 -3.46
N CYS A 6 22.76 5.38 -2.38
CA CYS A 6 23.28 5.15 -1.03
C CYS A 6 23.95 3.78 -0.85
N LYS A 7 23.48 2.73 -1.56
CA LYS A 7 24.11 1.38 -1.49
C LYS A 7 25.50 1.34 -2.12
N SER A 8 25.79 2.16 -3.13
CA SER A 8 27.10 2.11 -3.81
C SER A 8 28.24 2.73 -2.98
N ILE A 9 27.93 3.51 -1.94
CA ILE A 9 28.91 4.32 -1.20
C ILE A 9 29.20 3.71 0.18
N GLY A 10 28.56 2.60 0.54
CA GLY A 10 28.75 1.92 1.84
C GLY A 10 30.18 1.45 2.11
N GLY A 11 31.04 1.39 1.10
CA GLY A 11 32.46 1.07 1.25
C GLY A 11 33.37 2.26 1.56
N GLU A 12 32.91 3.50 1.38
CA GLU A 12 33.74 4.71 1.53
C GLU A 12 33.62 5.34 2.93
N TYR A 13 32.66 4.90 3.75
CA TYR A 13 32.36 5.50 5.05
C TYR A 13 32.46 4.47 6.18
N ALA A 14 32.93 4.92 7.36
CA ALA A 14 33.13 4.07 8.53
C ALA A 14 31.83 3.45 9.10
N SER A 15 30.66 4.04 8.79
CA SER A 15 29.35 3.48 9.15
C SER A 15 28.25 4.01 8.22
N GLN A 16 27.12 3.30 8.19
CA GLN A 16 25.91 3.73 7.48
C GLN A 16 25.42 5.10 7.97
N TRP A 17 25.51 5.38 9.28
CA TRP A 17 25.13 6.68 9.84
C TRP A 17 26.06 7.81 9.37
N ALA A 18 27.37 7.56 9.32
CA ALA A 18 28.34 8.52 8.79
C ALA A 18 28.12 8.83 7.30
N ALA A 19 27.75 7.82 6.50
CA ALA A 19 27.34 8.01 5.11
C ALA A 19 26.09 8.89 5.02
N ILE A 20 25.07 8.60 5.84
CA ILE A 20 23.80 9.34 5.88
C ILE A 20 24.03 10.81 6.25
N GLU A 21 24.83 11.10 7.29
CA GLU A 21 25.16 12.48 7.70
C GLU A 21 25.91 13.26 6.62
N SER A 22 26.81 12.60 5.88
CA SER A 22 27.56 13.24 4.79
C SER A 22 26.69 13.53 3.56
N ILE A 23 25.72 12.65 3.28
CA ILE A 23 24.93 12.68 2.04
C ILE A 23 23.65 13.52 2.20
N ALA A 24 22.98 13.48 3.35
CA ALA A 24 21.71 14.16 3.54
C ALA A 24 21.75 15.66 3.18
N PRO A 25 22.79 16.44 3.57
CA PRO A 25 22.93 17.83 3.16
C PRO A 25 23.10 18.02 1.65
N LYS A 26 23.80 17.09 0.97
CA LYS A 26 24.04 17.16 -0.49
C LYS A 26 22.77 16.97 -1.30
N ILE A 27 21.80 16.25 -0.76
CA ILE A 27 20.49 15.98 -1.38
C ILE A 27 19.43 16.99 -0.88
N GLY A 28 19.78 17.85 0.08
CA GLY A 28 18.86 18.85 0.65
C GLY A 28 17.78 18.25 1.56
N CYS A 29 18.09 17.15 2.27
CA CYS A 29 17.19 16.55 3.25
C CYS A 29 17.88 16.38 4.61
N THR A 30 17.10 16.07 5.65
CA THR A 30 17.66 15.77 6.97
C THR A 30 18.20 14.34 7.02
N SER A 31 19.22 14.09 7.84
CA SER A 31 19.76 12.75 8.07
C SER A 31 18.69 11.75 8.52
N GLN A 32 17.70 12.19 9.30
CA GLN A 32 16.57 11.36 9.72
C GLN A 32 15.66 10.98 8.56
N THR A 33 15.39 11.90 7.63
CA THR A 33 14.61 11.62 6.42
C THR A 33 15.31 10.58 5.56
N LEU A 34 16.62 10.75 5.32
CA LEU A 34 17.40 9.82 4.52
C LEU A 34 17.49 8.44 5.19
N LEU A 35 17.70 8.38 6.50
CA LEU A 35 17.64 7.12 7.26
C LEU A 35 16.30 6.42 7.08
N GLY A 36 15.19 7.16 7.15
CA GLY A 36 13.86 6.60 6.93
C GLY A 36 13.69 5.98 5.54
N TRP A 37 14.25 6.60 4.51
CA TRP A 37 14.24 6.05 3.15
C TRP A 37 15.09 4.80 3.01
N VAL A 38 16.28 4.77 3.62
CA VAL A 38 17.15 3.59 3.61
C VAL A 38 16.47 2.42 4.31
N LYS A 39 15.89 2.63 5.50
CA LYS A 39 15.15 1.57 6.22
C LYS A 39 13.96 1.03 5.43
N ARG A 40 13.26 1.90 4.69
CA ARG A 40 12.15 1.48 3.83
C ARG A 40 12.65 0.65 2.64
N GLU A 41 13.77 1.04 2.06
CA GLU A 41 14.38 0.28 0.96
C GLU A 41 14.91 -1.08 1.43
N GLU A 42 15.51 -1.17 2.62
CA GLU A 42 15.90 -2.45 3.23
C GLU A 42 14.69 -3.39 3.40
N VAL A 43 13.51 -2.85 3.70
CA VAL A 43 12.26 -3.63 3.74
C VAL A 43 11.82 -4.02 2.34
N ASP A 44 11.82 -3.08 1.39
CA ASP A 44 11.40 -3.32 0.01
C ASP A 44 12.34 -4.29 -0.74
N SER A 45 13.61 -4.38 -0.36
CA SER A 45 14.60 -5.32 -0.90
C SER A 45 14.61 -6.68 -0.18
N GLY A 46 13.86 -6.83 0.92
CA GLY A 46 13.79 -8.05 1.71
C GLY A 46 14.97 -8.27 2.66
N GLU A 47 15.83 -7.27 2.86
CA GLU A 47 16.93 -7.31 3.84
C GLU A 47 16.43 -7.13 5.28
N ARG A 48 15.27 -6.49 5.46
CA ARG A 48 14.58 -6.37 6.74
C ARG A 48 13.14 -6.84 6.62
N GLU A 49 12.66 -7.56 7.63
CA GLU A 49 11.25 -7.92 7.74
C GLU A 49 10.34 -6.69 7.83
N GLY A 50 9.28 -6.68 7.05
CA GLY A 50 8.28 -5.62 7.06
C GLY A 50 7.34 -5.72 5.86
N VAL A 51 6.26 -4.95 5.89
CA VAL A 51 5.35 -4.84 4.74
C VAL A 51 5.98 -3.89 3.73
N THR A 52 6.31 -4.44 2.56
CA THR A 52 6.86 -3.67 1.46
C THR A 52 5.88 -2.61 0.97
N THR A 53 6.40 -1.59 0.31
CA THR A 53 5.61 -0.52 -0.28
C THR A 53 4.62 -1.10 -1.32
N SER A 54 5.04 -2.09 -2.11
CA SER A 54 4.20 -2.75 -3.12
C SER A 54 3.07 -3.57 -2.48
N GLU A 55 3.35 -4.31 -1.41
CA GLU A 55 2.33 -5.05 -0.66
C GLU A 55 1.31 -4.10 -0.04
N ARG A 56 1.76 -2.97 0.51
CA ARG A 56 0.87 -1.95 1.07
C ARG A 56 -0.05 -1.34 0.01
N GLU A 57 0.45 -1.09 -1.19
CA GLU A 57 -0.34 -0.60 -2.32
C GLU A 57 -1.38 -1.63 -2.77
N ARG A 58 -0.96 -2.90 -2.87
CA ARG A 58 -1.86 -4.02 -3.22
C ARG A 58 -2.97 -4.19 -2.19
N LEU A 59 -2.66 -4.12 -0.90
CA LEU A 59 -3.65 -4.18 0.17
C LEU A 59 -4.69 -3.06 0.03
N LYS A 60 -4.25 -1.83 -0.20
CA LYS A 60 -5.18 -0.70 -0.42
C LYS A 60 -6.06 -0.88 -1.66
N ALA A 61 -5.51 -1.45 -2.74
CA ALA A 61 -6.29 -1.73 -3.94
C ALA A 61 -7.36 -2.79 -3.67
N LEU A 62 -6.99 -3.88 -2.99
CA LEU A 62 -7.91 -4.94 -2.59
C LEU A 62 -8.99 -4.45 -1.62
N GLU A 63 -8.65 -3.61 -0.65
CA GLU A 63 -9.63 -3.02 0.27
C GLU A 63 -10.69 -2.19 -0.47
N ARG A 64 -10.28 -1.45 -1.51
CA ARG A 64 -11.20 -0.68 -2.35
C ARG A 64 -12.10 -1.60 -3.18
N GLU A 65 -11.52 -2.64 -3.80
CA GLU A 65 -12.27 -3.60 -4.58
C GLU A 65 -13.30 -4.35 -3.73
N VAL A 66 -12.90 -4.82 -2.54
CA VAL A 66 -13.81 -5.47 -1.58
C VAL A 66 -14.96 -4.53 -1.18
N LYS A 67 -14.70 -3.24 -0.99
CA LYS A 67 -15.73 -2.27 -0.65
C LYS A 67 -16.75 -2.12 -1.79
N GLU A 68 -16.28 -1.99 -3.03
CA GLU A 68 -17.17 -1.87 -4.20
C GLU A 68 -17.97 -3.16 -4.44
N LEU A 69 -17.33 -4.33 -4.33
CA LEU A 69 -18.00 -5.62 -4.45
C LEU A 69 -19.09 -5.79 -3.40
N ARG A 70 -18.84 -5.40 -2.15
CA ARG A 70 -19.86 -5.44 -1.08
C ARG A 70 -21.04 -4.53 -1.40
N ARG A 71 -20.77 -3.32 -1.91
CA ARG A 71 -21.82 -2.39 -2.34
C ARG A 71 -22.67 -2.96 -3.47
N ALA A 72 -22.03 -3.51 -4.50
CA ALA A 72 -22.72 -4.14 -5.62
C ALA A 72 -23.56 -5.34 -5.16
N ASN A 73 -23.02 -6.16 -4.27
CA ASN A 73 -23.74 -7.31 -3.71
C ASN A 73 -25.00 -6.88 -2.94
N GLU A 74 -24.92 -5.79 -2.20
CA GLU A 74 -26.09 -5.24 -1.47
C GLU A 74 -27.19 -4.79 -2.43
N ILE A 75 -26.83 -4.08 -3.50
CA ILE A 75 -27.78 -3.65 -4.54
C ILE A 75 -28.47 -4.88 -5.16
N LEU A 76 -27.70 -5.92 -5.49
CA LEU A 76 -28.24 -7.14 -6.08
C LEU A 76 -29.18 -7.88 -5.13
N LYS A 77 -28.87 -7.93 -3.84
CA LYS A 77 -29.75 -8.53 -2.82
C LYS A 77 -31.07 -7.77 -2.71
N LEU A 78 -31.01 -6.45 -2.63
CA LEU A 78 -32.20 -5.59 -2.57
C LEU A 78 -33.06 -5.75 -3.83
N ALA A 79 -32.44 -5.75 -5.01
CA ALA A 79 -33.14 -5.99 -6.27
C ALA A 79 -33.80 -7.37 -6.29
N SER A 80 -33.10 -8.41 -5.86
CA SER A 80 -33.63 -9.78 -5.80
C SER A 80 -34.83 -9.88 -4.86
N ALA A 81 -34.77 -9.25 -3.69
CA ALA A 81 -35.88 -9.20 -2.74
C ALA A 81 -37.10 -8.45 -3.34
N PHE A 82 -36.87 -7.33 -4.01
CA PHE A 82 -37.92 -6.56 -4.67
C PHE A 82 -38.63 -7.38 -5.76
N PHE A 83 -37.87 -8.04 -6.63
CA PHE A 83 -38.45 -8.87 -7.69
C PHE A 83 -39.19 -10.09 -7.15
N ALA A 84 -38.67 -10.73 -6.09
CA ALA A 84 -39.36 -11.83 -5.43
C ALA A 84 -40.72 -11.39 -4.86
N GLN A 85 -40.79 -10.22 -4.21
CA GLN A 85 -42.05 -9.68 -3.70
C GLN A 85 -43.04 -9.38 -4.82
N ALA A 86 -42.61 -8.71 -5.88
CA ALA A 86 -43.46 -8.38 -7.03
C ALA A 86 -44.05 -9.62 -7.70
N GLU A 87 -43.27 -10.72 -7.77
CA GLU A 87 -43.74 -11.99 -8.31
C GLU A 87 -44.77 -12.66 -7.41
N LEU A 88 -44.57 -12.65 -6.09
CA LEU A 88 -45.57 -13.14 -5.13
C LEU A 88 -46.88 -12.34 -5.23
N ASP A 89 -46.80 -11.02 -5.30
CA ASP A 89 -47.97 -10.14 -5.41
C ASP A 89 -48.79 -10.40 -6.69
N ARG A 90 -48.12 -10.75 -7.79
CA ARG A 90 -48.78 -11.12 -9.05
C ARG A 90 -49.57 -12.42 -8.91
N ARG A 91 -48.97 -13.44 -8.28
CA ARG A 91 -49.60 -14.76 -8.08
C ARG A 91 -50.78 -14.72 -7.13
N LEU A 92 -50.77 -13.83 -6.14
CA LEU A 92 -51.89 -13.68 -5.20
C LEU A 92 -53.08 -12.93 -5.81
N LYS A 93 -52.89 -12.20 -6.91
CA LYS A 93 -53.94 -11.45 -7.62
C LYS A 93 -54.53 -12.18 -8.83
N SER A 94 -53.97 -13.33 -9.22
CA SER A 94 -54.51 -14.24 -10.23
C SER A 94 -55.37 -15.32 -9.58
#